data_AF-A0A2D5N866-F1
#
_entry.id   AF-A0A2D5N866-F1
#
_cell.length_a   1.000
_cell.length_b   1.000
_cell.length_c   1.000
_cell.angle_alpha   90.00
_cell.angle_beta   90.00
_cell.angle_gamma   90.00
#
_symmetry.space_group_name_H-M   'P 1'
#
loop_
_entity.id
_entity.type
_entity.pdbx_description
1 polymer ?
#
loop_
_entity_poly.entity_id
_entity_poly.type
_entity_poly.pdbx_seq_one_letter_code
_entity_poly.pdbx_strand_id
1 'polypeptide(L)'
;EGSATLQGNSYVGTVSHFSFWNCDIPTEYVNICINISDANNTPLSNLGVSIESEFNGTGYGVTNETGDVCGIIPANQILNLSYFFNGICNNEEIPNTSQTFGPFSQDVNLSFVLDAPEVEEYLETITGVFNKCDGSTIVNGYVEGVIEGGSSFYNIVTDGVFEINVLSCNENSNLSITGFDYDTLETTGEINYTLTSPETDLGNLYACDSIDEFIQYSIDGGDLEYILSGITVQEGGQFGLEIQYFGEDNNNNWDECFWLSINLNPNYPNNEGEYQYGYGNYEFGFIETCPVYPDYNANNEIILNLNSYGTTIGDYIDIDFGGSYFDYQGNPHTITGVIHVKRDN
;
A
#
# COMPACT_ATOMS: atom_id res chain seq x y z
N GLU A 1 -11.93 2.93 -31.08
CA GLU A 1 -11.50 3.93 -32.08
C GLU A 1 -12.61 4.93 -32.36
N GLY A 2 -12.39 6.21 -32.12
CA GLY A 2 -13.34 7.29 -32.44
C GLY A 2 -13.08 7.87 -33.82
N SER A 3 -14.12 8.38 -34.49
CA SER A 3 -13.96 9.16 -35.72
C SER A 3 -14.53 10.57 -35.52
N ALA A 4 -13.86 11.57 -36.09
CA ALA A 4 -14.30 12.95 -36.07
C ALA A 4 -14.69 13.43 -37.47
N THR A 5 -15.82 14.12 -37.56
CA THR A 5 -16.32 14.72 -38.80
C THR A 5 -16.38 16.23 -38.66
N LEU A 6 -15.84 16.96 -39.63
CA LEU A 6 -15.90 18.43 -39.65
C LEU A 6 -17.34 18.87 -39.98
N GLN A 7 -17.99 19.57 -39.06
CA GLN A 7 -19.31 20.15 -39.25
C GLN A 7 -19.25 21.67 -39.02
N GLY A 8 -19.33 22.43 -40.11
CA GLY A 8 -19.14 23.89 -40.08
C GLY A 8 -17.68 24.25 -39.79
N ASN A 9 -17.44 25.00 -38.72
CA ASN A 9 -16.08 25.39 -38.27
C ASN A 9 -15.54 24.51 -37.13
N SER A 10 -16.23 23.42 -36.78
CA SER A 10 -15.90 22.59 -35.61
C SER A 10 -15.78 21.13 -36.01
N TYR A 11 -14.75 20.44 -35.49
CA TYR A 11 -14.69 18.99 -35.57
C TYR A 11 -15.56 18.39 -34.47
N VAL A 12 -16.52 17.54 -34.84
CA VAL A 12 -17.38 16.82 -33.90
C VAL A 12 -17.04 15.34 -34.00
N GLY A 13 -16.51 14.78 -32.91
CA GLY A 13 -16.16 13.38 -32.79
C GLY A 13 -17.16 12.62 -31.92
N THR A 14 -17.41 11.37 -32.29
CA THR A 14 -18.16 10.41 -31.47
C THR A 14 -17.20 9.34 -31.03
N VAL A 15 -16.97 9.22 -29.72
CA VAL A 15 -16.21 8.13 -29.08
C VAL A 15 -17.17 7.21 -28.33
N SER A 16 -16.87 5.92 -28.27
CA SER A 16 -17.68 4.94 -27.52
C SER A 16 -17.41 4.92 -26.02
N HIS A 17 -16.33 5.55 -25.57
CA HIS A 17 -16.00 5.85 -24.17
C HIS A 17 -14.99 7.02 -24.11
N PHE A 18 -14.93 7.71 -22.97
CA PHE A 18 -13.77 8.50 -22.55
C PHE A 18 -13.11 7.70 -21.42
N SER A 19 -11.80 7.46 -21.50
CA SER A 19 -10.99 7.07 -20.33
C SER A 19 -10.07 8.24 -20.00
N PHE A 20 -9.98 8.59 -18.72
CA PHE A 20 -9.11 9.66 -18.19
C PHE A 20 -7.71 9.16 -17.81
N TRP A 21 -7.42 7.88 -18.07
CA TRP A 21 -6.09 7.32 -17.87
C TRP A 21 -5.16 7.74 -19.00
N ASN A 22 -4.23 8.64 -18.68
CA ASN A 22 -2.98 8.72 -19.38
C ASN A 22 -2.02 7.66 -18.80
N CYS A 23 -1.96 6.50 -19.43
CA CYS A 23 -0.69 5.79 -19.56
C CYS A 23 -0.59 5.38 -21.03
N ASP A 24 0.12 6.19 -21.80
CA ASP A 24 0.46 6.04 -23.23
C ASP A 24 1.25 4.73 -23.51
N ILE A 25 0.68 3.57 -23.18
CA ILE A 25 1.15 2.29 -23.69
C ILE A 25 0.02 1.69 -24.54
N PRO A 26 0.03 1.88 -25.87
CA PRO A 26 -0.96 1.30 -26.78
C PRO A 26 -0.65 -0.20 -26.99
N THR A 27 -0.73 -0.99 -25.93
CA THR A 27 -0.43 -2.43 -25.96
C THR A 27 -1.51 -3.19 -25.21
N GLU A 28 -1.91 -4.34 -25.75
CA GLU A 28 -2.75 -5.28 -25.02
C GLU A 28 -1.96 -5.79 -23.80
N TYR A 29 -2.60 -5.97 -22.66
CA TYR A 29 -1.97 -6.49 -21.45
C TYR A 29 -2.74 -7.70 -20.92
N VAL A 30 -2.07 -8.46 -20.05
CA VAL A 30 -2.67 -9.56 -19.29
C VAL A 30 -2.25 -9.42 -17.82
N ASN A 31 -3.08 -9.94 -16.92
CA ASN A 31 -2.71 -10.00 -15.50
C ASN A 31 -1.73 -11.15 -15.27
N ILE A 32 -0.77 -10.93 -14.39
CA ILE A 32 0.19 -11.93 -13.93
C ILE A 32 0.22 -11.95 -12.41
N CYS A 33 0.32 -13.13 -11.83
CA CYS A 33 0.80 -13.32 -10.47
C CYS A 33 1.96 -14.31 -10.46
N ILE A 34 3.02 -13.98 -9.72
CA ILE A 34 4.23 -14.79 -9.60
C ILE A 34 4.42 -15.12 -8.12
N ASN A 35 4.51 -16.41 -7.81
CA ASN A 35 4.96 -16.90 -6.51
C ASN A 35 6.45 -17.24 -6.57
N ILE A 36 7.25 -16.77 -5.60
CA ILE A 36 8.71 -16.95 -5.58
C ILE A 36 9.12 -17.60 -4.25
N SER A 37 9.91 -18.67 -4.36
CA SER A 37 10.43 -19.41 -3.20
C SER A 37 11.91 -19.78 -3.38
N ASP A 38 12.60 -20.12 -2.31
CA ASP A 38 13.96 -20.65 -2.34
C ASP A 38 14.00 -22.12 -2.82
N ALA A 39 15.21 -22.71 -2.87
CA ALA A 39 15.40 -24.12 -3.26
C ALA A 39 14.72 -25.14 -2.31
N ASN A 40 14.33 -24.74 -1.10
CA ASN A 40 13.61 -25.54 -0.12
C ASN A 40 12.08 -25.34 -0.18
N ASN A 41 11.59 -24.48 -1.09
CA ASN A 41 10.20 -24.02 -1.20
C ASN A 41 9.76 -23.12 -0.03
N THR A 42 10.70 -22.43 0.62
CA THR A 42 10.41 -21.34 1.56
C THR A 42 10.01 -20.11 0.75
N PRO A 43 8.82 -19.52 0.99
CA PRO A 43 8.44 -18.27 0.33
C PRO A 43 9.45 -17.14 0.63
N LEU A 44 9.80 -16.37 -0.39
CA LEU A 44 10.69 -15.21 -0.23
C LEU A 44 9.87 -13.93 -0.14
N SER A 45 9.73 -13.38 1.06
CA SER A 45 9.05 -12.10 1.28
C SER A 45 9.98 -10.91 1.13
N ASN A 46 9.41 -9.74 0.80
CA ASN A 46 10.16 -8.50 0.58
C ASN A 46 11.29 -8.66 -0.48
N LEU A 47 11.07 -9.51 -1.48
CA LEU A 47 11.98 -9.68 -2.61
C LEU A 47 11.61 -8.68 -3.70
N GLY A 48 12.59 -7.92 -4.17
CA GLY A 48 12.40 -7.02 -5.29
C GLY A 48 12.33 -7.79 -6.59
N VAL A 49 11.33 -7.49 -7.42
CA VAL A 49 11.09 -8.13 -8.71
C VAL A 49 11.05 -7.07 -9.80
N SER A 50 11.76 -7.30 -10.90
CA SER A 50 11.67 -6.48 -12.10
C SER A 50 11.36 -7.29 -13.34
N ILE A 51 10.40 -6.82 -14.13
CA ILE A 51 9.98 -7.42 -15.39
C ILE A 51 10.22 -6.41 -16.51
N GLU A 52 11.13 -6.72 -17.42
CA GLU A 52 11.48 -5.88 -18.57
C GLU A 52 10.85 -6.42 -19.85
N SER A 53 10.22 -5.50 -20.58
CA SER A 53 9.83 -5.64 -21.99
C SER A 53 10.76 -4.81 -22.87
N GLU A 54 11.27 -5.43 -23.94
CA GLU A 54 12.05 -4.74 -24.98
C GLU A 54 11.31 -3.53 -25.58
N PHE A 55 9.97 -3.57 -25.60
CA PHE A 55 9.13 -2.57 -26.26
C PHE A 55 8.43 -1.60 -25.30
N ASN A 56 8.21 -2.01 -24.05
CA ASN A 56 7.37 -1.28 -23.10
C ASN A 56 8.10 -0.85 -21.83
N GLY A 57 9.41 -1.15 -21.70
CA GLY A 57 10.21 -0.78 -20.54
C GLY A 57 10.08 -1.77 -19.39
N THR A 58 10.38 -1.31 -18.17
CA THR A 58 10.50 -2.16 -16.98
C THR A 58 9.44 -1.82 -15.96
N GLY A 59 8.72 -2.84 -15.49
CA GLY A 59 7.87 -2.79 -14.30
C GLY A 59 8.58 -3.36 -13.08
N TYR A 60 8.20 -2.91 -11.90
CA TYR A 60 8.76 -3.34 -10.62
C TYR A 60 7.65 -3.76 -9.66
N GLY A 61 7.95 -4.69 -8.76
CA GLY A 61 7.08 -5.08 -7.67
C GLY A 61 7.90 -5.68 -6.53
N VAL A 62 7.24 -5.92 -5.40
CA VAL A 62 7.83 -6.53 -4.21
C VAL A 62 6.94 -7.70 -3.81
N THR A 63 7.53 -8.82 -3.41
CA THR A 63 6.76 -9.98 -2.95
C THR A 63 6.23 -9.78 -1.54
N ASN A 64 4.99 -10.22 -1.31
CA ASN A 64 4.36 -10.25 -0.01
C ASN A 64 4.90 -11.41 0.88
N GLU A 65 4.29 -11.62 2.04
CA GLU A 65 4.67 -12.64 3.03
C GLU A 65 4.56 -14.09 2.54
N THR A 66 3.74 -14.34 1.51
CA THR A 66 3.59 -15.64 0.85
C THR A 66 4.47 -15.80 -0.39
N GLY A 67 5.33 -14.82 -0.68
CA GLY A 67 6.22 -14.80 -1.84
C GLY A 67 5.51 -14.42 -3.14
N ASP A 68 4.30 -13.87 -3.07
CA ASP A 68 3.50 -13.50 -4.23
C ASP A 68 3.72 -12.04 -4.63
N VAL A 69 3.82 -11.80 -5.94
CA VAL A 69 3.74 -10.47 -6.55
C VAL A 69 2.83 -10.55 -7.78
N CYS A 70 1.82 -9.69 -7.83
CA CYS A 70 0.89 -9.62 -8.95
C CYS A 70 1.09 -8.32 -9.73
N GLY A 71 0.58 -8.26 -10.96
CA GLY A 71 0.51 -7.03 -11.76
C GLY A 71 0.08 -7.25 -13.20
N ILE A 72 0.35 -6.26 -14.05
CA ILE A 72 0.06 -6.33 -15.49
C ILE A 72 1.33 -6.42 -16.32
N ILE A 73 1.29 -7.21 -17.39
CA ILE A 73 2.38 -7.34 -18.36
C ILE A 73 1.86 -7.20 -19.78
N PRO A 74 2.68 -6.73 -20.75
CA PRO A 74 2.22 -6.64 -22.13
C PRO A 74 2.01 -8.02 -22.73
N ALA A 75 0.86 -8.20 -23.36
CA ALA A 75 0.45 -9.45 -23.99
C ALA A 75 1.32 -9.78 -25.20
N ASN A 76 1.50 -11.08 -25.44
CA ASN A 76 2.19 -11.66 -26.59
C ASN A 76 3.68 -11.27 -26.73
N GLN A 77 4.35 -10.92 -25.63
CA GLN A 77 5.78 -10.59 -25.61
C GLN A 77 6.60 -11.56 -24.77
N ILE A 78 7.85 -11.75 -25.16
CA ILE A 78 8.85 -12.40 -24.29
C ILE A 78 9.38 -11.33 -23.35
N LEU A 79 9.42 -11.64 -22.06
CA LEU A 79 9.79 -10.72 -20.99
C LEU A 79 11.01 -11.25 -20.25
N ASN A 80 11.83 -10.34 -19.73
CA ASN A 80 12.96 -10.67 -18.85
C ASN A 80 12.54 -10.43 -17.40
N LEU A 81 12.71 -11.44 -16.55
CA LEU A 81 12.51 -11.37 -15.10
C LEU A 81 13.87 -11.35 -14.41
N SER A 82 14.07 -10.44 -13.48
CA SER A 82 15.22 -10.38 -12.57
C SER A 82 14.78 -10.01 -11.16
N TYR A 83 15.66 -10.26 -10.19
CA TYR A 83 15.39 -10.09 -8.77
C TYR A 83 16.44 -9.18 -8.14
N PHE A 84 16.07 -8.41 -7.12
CA PHE A 84 16.97 -7.53 -6.39
C PHE A 84 16.67 -7.54 -4.88
N PHE A 85 17.67 -7.17 -4.09
CA PHE A 85 17.56 -7.05 -2.65
C PHE A 85 16.77 -5.78 -2.26
N ASN A 86 15.48 -5.88 -1.94
CA ASN A 86 14.63 -4.69 -1.75
C ASN A 86 14.91 -3.95 -0.43
N GLY A 87 15.32 -2.69 -0.51
CA GLY A 87 15.56 -1.82 0.65
C GLY A 87 16.82 -2.14 1.43
N ILE A 88 17.63 -3.10 0.95
CA ILE A 88 18.83 -3.62 1.62
C ILE A 88 19.91 -3.88 0.57
N CYS A 89 21.16 -4.10 0.99
CA CYS A 89 22.25 -4.48 0.08
C CYS A 89 22.40 -3.54 -1.14
N ASN A 90 22.12 -2.24 -0.93
CA ASN A 90 22.11 -1.20 -1.96
C ASN A 90 21.15 -1.44 -3.14
N ASN A 91 20.08 -2.23 -2.96
CA ASN A 91 19.17 -2.62 -4.04
C ASN A 91 19.89 -3.30 -5.21
N GLU A 92 20.95 -4.05 -4.93
CA GLU A 92 21.69 -4.78 -5.96
C GLU A 92 20.86 -5.94 -6.54
N GLU A 93 21.01 -6.17 -7.85
CA GLU A 93 20.43 -7.33 -8.55
C GLU A 93 21.09 -8.62 -8.06
N ILE A 94 20.29 -9.67 -7.82
CA ILE A 94 20.80 -10.98 -7.41
C ILE A 94 21.50 -11.64 -8.61
N PRO A 95 22.82 -11.89 -8.56
CA PRO A 95 23.60 -12.29 -9.73
C PRO A 95 23.13 -13.58 -10.40
N ASN A 96 23.14 -13.61 -11.74
CA ASN A 96 22.86 -14.80 -12.56
C ASN A 96 21.45 -15.41 -12.38
N THR A 97 20.49 -14.64 -11.88
CA THR A 97 19.10 -15.11 -11.65
C THR A 97 18.13 -14.69 -12.75
N SER A 98 18.56 -13.83 -13.67
CA SER A 98 17.72 -13.33 -14.75
C SER A 98 17.24 -14.45 -15.68
N GLN A 99 15.96 -14.44 -16.04
CA GLN A 99 15.37 -15.44 -16.95
C GLN A 99 14.31 -14.85 -17.88
N THR A 100 14.04 -15.54 -18.99
CA THR A 100 12.97 -15.15 -19.91
C THR A 100 11.72 -15.98 -19.73
N PHE A 101 10.56 -15.35 -19.90
CA PHE A 101 9.26 -16.01 -19.82
C PHE A 101 8.25 -15.36 -20.79
N GLY A 102 7.09 -16.01 -20.99
CA GLY A 102 6.13 -15.66 -22.03
C GLY A 102 6.50 -16.23 -23.42
N PRO A 103 5.76 -15.85 -24.48
CA PRO A 103 4.64 -14.90 -24.50
C PRO A 103 3.33 -15.46 -23.95
N PHE A 104 2.52 -14.60 -23.34
CA PHE A 104 1.17 -14.94 -22.84
C PHE A 104 0.10 -14.11 -23.54
N SER A 105 -1.05 -14.73 -23.82
CA SER A 105 -2.20 -14.08 -24.46
C SER A 105 -3.45 -14.05 -23.56
N GLN A 106 -3.31 -14.48 -22.31
CA GLN A 106 -4.34 -14.52 -21.28
C GLN A 106 -3.65 -14.41 -19.91
N ASP A 107 -4.43 -14.10 -18.88
CA ASP A 107 -3.95 -14.01 -17.50
C ASP A 107 -3.23 -15.30 -17.07
N VAL A 108 -2.17 -15.14 -16.27
CA VAL A 108 -1.27 -16.25 -15.92
C VAL A 108 -0.83 -16.19 -14.46
N ASN A 109 -0.79 -17.35 -13.82
CA ASN A 109 -0.16 -17.55 -12.51
C ASN A 109 1.09 -18.41 -12.71
N LEU A 110 2.23 -17.95 -12.22
CA LEU A 110 3.52 -18.62 -12.34
C LEU A 110 4.12 -18.86 -10.95
N SER A 111 4.99 -19.86 -10.87
CA SER A 111 5.80 -20.10 -9.68
C SER A 111 7.25 -20.26 -10.11
N PHE A 112 8.16 -19.56 -9.43
CA PHE A 112 9.59 -19.67 -9.65
C PHE A 112 10.31 -20.08 -8.37
N VAL A 113 11.34 -20.89 -8.56
CA VAL A 113 12.28 -21.27 -7.50
C VAL A 113 13.57 -20.51 -7.76
N LEU A 114 13.94 -19.64 -6.83
CA LEU A 114 15.15 -18.85 -6.86
C LEU A 114 16.28 -19.60 -6.14
N ASP A 115 16.89 -20.53 -6.87
CA ASP A 115 18.04 -21.31 -6.40
C ASP A 115 19.34 -20.55 -6.70
N ALA A 116 19.72 -19.64 -5.80
CA ALA A 116 20.92 -18.82 -5.91
C ALA A 116 21.73 -18.84 -4.59
N PRO A 117 23.07 -18.94 -4.63
CA PRO A 117 23.90 -18.94 -3.43
C PRO A 117 23.69 -17.71 -2.54
N GLU A 118 23.47 -16.54 -3.14
CA GLU A 118 23.24 -15.30 -2.41
C GLU A 118 21.90 -15.30 -1.66
N VAL A 119 20.91 -16.05 -2.15
CA VAL A 119 19.64 -16.25 -1.42
C VAL A 119 19.89 -17.15 -0.22
N GLU A 120 20.62 -18.25 -0.38
CA GLU A 120 20.96 -19.15 0.74
C GLU A 120 21.84 -18.45 1.80
N GLU A 121 22.79 -17.62 1.37
CA GLU A 121 23.72 -16.91 2.25
C GLU A 121 23.03 -15.81 3.06
N TYR A 122 22.04 -15.12 2.47
CA TYR A 122 21.40 -13.95 3.08
C TYR A 122 19.99 -14.23 3.61
N LEU A 123 19.49 -15.46 3.55
CA LEU A 123 18.18 -15.79 4.10
C LEU A 123 18.19 -15.73 5.63
N GLU A 124 17.27 -14.93 6.16
CA GLU A 124 17.00 -14.77 7.58
C GLU A 124 15.57 -15.21 7.88
N THR A 125 15.42 -16.09 8.86
CA THR A 125 14.12 -16.52 9.38
C THR A 125 13.89 -15.87 10.74
N ILE A 126 12.85 -15.03 10.83
CA ILE A 126 12.45 -14.36 12.06
C ILE A 126 11.17 -15.02 12.57
N THR A 127 11.18 -15.52 13.80
CA THR A 127 10.04 -16.21 14.42
C THR A 127 9.63 -15.55 15.72
N GLY A 128 8.37 -15.76 16.09
CA GLY A 128 7.89 -15.34 17.41
C GLY A 128 6.43 -15.69 17.66
N VAL A 129 6.00 -15.37 18.87
CA VAL A 129 4.62 -15.52 19.32
C VAL A 129 4.07 -14.14 19.67
N PHE A 130 2.99 -13.73 19.01
CA PHE A 130 2.31 -12.47 19.25
C PHE A 130 1.02 -12.67 20.05
N ASN A 131 0.95 -12.05 21.22
CA ASN A 131 -0.15 -12.18 22.17
C ASN A 131 -0.81 -10.81 22.44
N LYS A 132 -2.06 -10.85 22.88
CA LYS A 132 -2.77 -9.72 23.46
C LYS A 132 -2.16 -9.37 24.82
N CYS A 133 -2.44 -8.17 25.35
CA CYS A 133 -1.91 -7.76 26.65
C CYS A 133 -2.29 -8.69 27.82
N ASP A 134 -3.44 -9.34 27.74
CA ASP A 134 -3.91 -10.30 28.75
C ASP A 134 -3.27 -11.69 28.65
N GLY A 135 -2.39 -11.90 27.65
CA GLY A 135 -1.70 -13.15 27.38
C GLY A 135 -2.49 -14.16 26.54
N SER A 136 -3.66 -13.79 26.03
CA SER A 136 -4.35 -14.58 25.00
C SER A 136 -3.70 -14.40 23.63
N THR A 137 -3.95 -15.32 22.71
CA THR A 137 -3.34 -15.31 21.37
C THR A 137 -3.97 -14.27 20.47
N ILE A 138 -3.16 -13.61 19.64
CA ILE A 138 -3.64 -12.77 18.54
C ILE A 138 -4.24 -13.66 17.45
N VAL A 139 -5.42 -13.30 16.95
CA VAL A 139 -6.11 -14.01 15.85
C VAL A 139 -6.36 -13.12 14.64
N ASN A 140 -6.24 -11.80 14.82
CA ASN A 140 -6.48 -10.78 13.80
C ASN A 140 -5.48 -9.64 14.02
N GLY A 141 -4.28 -9.83 13.48
CA GLY A 141 -3.17 -8.90 13.67
C GLY A 141 -2.03 -9.23 12.73
N TYR A 142 -1.06 -8.33 12.67
CA TYR A 142 0.14 -8.50 11.86
C TYR A 142 1.36 -8.01 12.62
N VAL A 143 2.51 -8.43 12.14
CA VAL A 143 3.81 -7.92 12.56
C VAL A 143 4.44 -7.20 11.37
N GLU A 144 4.88 -5.97 11.62
CA GLU A 144 5.72 -5.17 10.74
C GLU A 144 7.16 -5.22 11.23
N GLY A 145 8.11 -5.38 10.32
CA GLY A 145 9.52 -5.32 10.62
C GLY A 145 10.30 -4.43 9.65
N VAL A 146 11.40 -3.84 10.13
CA VAL A 146 12.33 -3.06 9.33
C VAL A 146 13.76 -3.45 9.70
N ILE A 147 14.59 -3.72 8.69
CA ILE A 147 16.02 -4.01 8.87
C ILE A 147 16.83 -2.77 8.48
N GLU A 148 17.68 -2.27 9.39
CA GLU A 148 18.61 -1.15 9.15
C GLU A 148 17.94 0.14 8.61
N GLY A 149 16.65 0.35 8.89
CA GLY A 149 15.88 1.47 8.34
C GLY A 149 15.60 1.36 6.84
N GLY A 150 15.68 0.16 6.27
CA GLY A 150 15.27 -0.17 4.91
C GLY A 150 13.74 -0.20 4.74
N SER A 151 13.27 -0.91 3.73
CA SER A 151 11.84 -1.12 3.50
C SER A 151 11.20 -1.94 4.62
N SER A 152 9.95 -1.64 4.95
CA SER A 152 9.11 -2.46 5.81
C SER A 152 8.80 -3.81 5.15
N PHE A 153 8.62 -4.84 5.98
CA PHE A 153 8.05 -6.11 5.60
C PHE A 153 7.02 -6.53 6.64
N TYR A 154 6.07 -7.38 6.23
CA TYR A 154 4.90 -7.69 7.04
C TYR A 154 4.64 -9.19 7.09
N ASN A 155 3.95 -9.64 8.14
CA ASN A 155 3.40 -10.99 8.21
C ASN A 155 2.09 -11.00 8.99
N ILE A 156 1.08 -11.62 8.40
CA ILE A 156 -0.20 -11.82 9.06
C ILE A 156 -0.04 -12.91 10.12
N VAL A 157 -0.44 -12.59 11.35
CA VAL A 157 -0.32 -13.53 12.48
C VAL A 157 -1.45 -14.54 12.44
N THR A 158 -1.09 -15.82 12.43
CA THR A 158 -2.04 -16.94 12.47
C THR A 158 -1.89 -17.70 13.78
N ASP A 159 -2.97 -17.79 14.57
CA ASP A 159 -2.98 -18.45 15.89
C ASP A 159 -1.88 -17.95 16.85
N GLY A 160 -1.59 -16.65 16.80
CA GLY A 160 -0.58 -16.00 17.63
C GLY A 160 0.87 -16.31 17.25
N VAL A 161 1.13 -17.00 16.14
CA VAL A 161 2.49 -17.31 15.67
C VAL A 161 2.73 -16.60 14.35
N PHE A 162 3.96 -16.12 14.16
CA PHE A 162 4.44 -15.57 12.90
C PHE A 162 5.82 -16.14 12.56
N GLU A 163 6.06 -16.30 11.26
CA GLU A 163 7.34 -16.67 10.69
C GLU A 163 7.55 -15.80 9.44
N ILE A 164 8.66 -15.07 9.44
CA ILE A 164 9.03 -14.13 8.38
C ILE A 164 10.32 -14.62 7.76
N ASN A 165 10.34 -14.74 6.43
CA ASN A 165 11.53 -15.12 5.66
C ASN A 165 11.93 -13.94 4.79
N VAL A 166 13.04 -13.28 5.14
CA VAL A 166 13.55 -12.08 4.47
C VAL A 166 15.02 -12.26 4.13
N LEU A 167 15.53 -11.42 3.23
CA LEU A 167 16.96 -11.38 2.92
C LEU A 167 17.65 -10.31 3.78
N SER A 168 18.91 -10.52 4.15
CA SER A 168 19.80 -9.53 4.77
C SER A 168 21.26 -9.89 4.50
N CYS A 169 22.01 -9.00 3.85
CA CYS A 169 23.44 -9.21 3.59
C CYS A 169 24.37 -8.73 4.70
N ASN A 170 23.82 -8.10 5.74
CA ASN A 170 24.60 -7.61 6.87
C ASN A 170 24.44 -8.56 8.06
N GLU A 171 25.56 -8.96 8.66
CA GLU A 171 25.55 -9.69 9.92
C GLU A 171 25.16 -8.77 11.08
N ASN A 172 24.36 -9.27 12.02
CA ASN A 172 23.93 -8.53 13.22
C ASN A 172 23.23 -7.20 12.91
N SER A 173 22.45 -7.16 11.83
CA SER A 173 21.63 -6.00 11.51
C SER A 173 20.67 -5.63 12.63
N ASN A 174 20.44 -4.34 12.83
CA ASN A 174 19.34 -3.86 13.65
C ASN A 174 18.01 -4.20 12.99
N LEU A 175 17.12 -4.81 13.77
CA LEU A 175 15.76 -5.16 13.38
C LEU A 175 14.81 -4.39 14.30
N SER A 176 13.94 -3.55 13.74
CA SER A 176 12.78 -3.04 14.49
C SER A 176 11.55 -3.87 14.15
N ILE A 177 10.71 -4.13 15.16
CA ILE A 177 9.49 -4.93 15.06
C ILE A 177 8.36 -4.17 15.76
N THR A 178 7.21 -4.10 15.11
CA THR A 178 5.97 -3.57 15.67
C THR A 178 4.83 -4.53 15.34
N GLY A 179 4.12 -5.01 16.36
CA GLY A 179 2.91 -5.81 16.20
C GLY A 179 1.65 -4.98 16.40
N PHE A 180 0.59 -5.28 15.65
CA PHE A 180 -0.70 -4.60 15.73
C PHE A 180 -1.85 -5.61 15.90
N ASP A 181 -2.70 -5.42 16.92
CA ASP A 181 -3.95 -6.16 17.14
C ASP A 181 -5.14 -5.33 16.64
N TYR A 182 -5.80 -5.79 15.57
CA TYR A 182 -6.97 -5.12 15.01
C TYR A 182 -8.23 -5.30 15.87
N ASP A 183 -8.30 -6.32 16.72
CA ASP A 183 -9.48 -6.54 17.57
C ASP A 183 -9.55 -5.57 18.74
N THR A 184 -8.40 -5.28 19.35
CA THR A 184 -8.30 -4.41 20.53
C THR A 184 -7.77 -3.02 20.22
N LEU A 185 -7.25 -2.80 19.01
CA LEU A 185 -6.57 -1.58 18.60
C LEU A 185 -5.39 -1.25 19.51
N GLU A 186 -4.60 -2.29 19.80
CA GLU A 186 -3.39 -2.22 20.62
C GLU A 186 -2.16 -2.59 19.78
N THR A 187 -1.00 -2.09 20.20
CA THR A 187 0.29 -2.35 19.55
C THR A 187 1.34 -2.78 20.57
N THR A 188 2.41 -3.39 20.10
CA THR A 188 3.62 -3.64 20.91
C THR A 188 4.44 -2.36 21.14
N GLY A 189 4.18 -1.31 20.35
CA GLY A 189 5.16 -0.26 20.10
C GLY A 189 6.38 -0.79 19.33
N GLU A 190 7.29 0.10 18.93
CA GLU A 190 8.51 -0.32 18.25
C GLU A 190 9.47 -1.00 19.24
N ILE A 191 9.83 -2.25 18.95
CA ILE A 191 10.81 -3.03 19.71
C ILE A 191 12.03 -3.28 18.82
N ASN A 192 13.22 -2.96 19.34
CA ASN A 192 14.47 -3.14 18.61
C ASN A 192 15.18 -4.43 19.04
N TYR A 193 15.62 -5.19 18.05
CA TYR A 193 16.33 -6.47 18.13
C TYR A 193 17.61 -6.41 17.29
N THR A 194 18.42 -7.46 17.41
CA THR A 194 19.58 -7.67 16.54
C THR A 194 19.40 -9.03 15.87
N LEU A 195 19.49 -9.07 14.54
CA LEU A 195 19.40 -10.33 13.80
C LEU A 195 20.49 -11.30 14.24
N THR A 196 20.10 -12.56 14.42
CA THR A 196 21.00 -13.69 14.66
C THR A 196 20.85 -14.67 13.51
N SER A 197 21.83 -14.70 12.61
CA SER A 197 21.72 -15.51 11.40
C SER A 197 21.91 -17.01 11.68
N PRO A 198 21.16 -17.90 10.99
CA PRO A 198 20.08 -17.59 10.03
C PRO A 198 18.69 -17.50 10.70
N GLU A 199 18.59 -17.67 12.02
CA GLU A 199 17.32 -17.79 12.74
C GLU A 199 17.28 -16.85 13.96
N THR A 200 16.33 -15.91 13.93
CA THR A 200 16.09 -14.93 15.00
C THR A 200 14.75 -15.21 15.67
N ASP A 201 14.78 -15.81 16.87
CA ASP A 201 13.59 -16.00 17.72
C ASP A 201 13.37 -14.77 18.62
N LEU A 202 12.25 -14.08 18.39
CA LEU A 202 11.84 -12.88 19.13
C LEU A 202 11.13 -13.20 20.45
N GLY A 203 10.79 -14.47 20.69
CA GLY A 203 10.06 -14.92 21.85
C GLY A 203 8.60 -14.45 21.84
N ASN A 204 8.11 -13.96 22.99
CA ASN A 204 6.74 -13.47 23.11
C ASN A 204 6.69 -11.95 22.98
N LEU A 205 5.86 -11.48 22.06
CA LEU A 205 5.46 -10.09 21.90
C LEU A 205 4.05 -9.88 22.49
N TYR A 206 3.80 -8.68 23.01
CA TYR A 206 2.52 -8.33 23.65
C TYR A 206 2.02 -6.98 23.16
N ALA A 207 0.82 -6.95 22.58
CA ALA A 207 0.13 -5.71 22.25
C ALA A 207 -0.47 -5.12 23.53
N CYS A 208 0.22 -4.16 24.15
CA CYS A 208 -0.21 -3.54 25.42
C CYS A 208 -0.28 -2.02 25.36
N ASP A 209 0.23 -1.42 24.29
CA ASP A 209 0.22 0.02 24.10
C ASP A 209 -0.96 0.42 23.21
N SER A 210 -1.46 1.64 23.38
CA SER A 210 -2.47 2.19 22.47
C SER A 210 -1.87 2.51 21.12
N ILE A 211 -2.65 2.33 20.05
CA ILE A 211 -2.25 2.79 18.72
C ILE A 211 -2.22 4.32 18.69
N ASP A 212 -1.09 4.87 18.23
CA ASP A 212 -0.86 6.31 18.17
C ASP A 212 -1.48 6.96 16.93
N GLU A 213 -1.55 6.26 15.81
CA GLU A 213 -2.07 6.79 14.55
C GLU A 213 -2.90 5.74 13.83
N PHE A 214 -4.05 6.13 13.30
CA PHE A 214 -4.89 5.25 12.49
C PHE A 214 -5.80 6.02 11.53
N ILE A 215 -6.15 5.35 10.44
CA ILE A 215 -7.31 5.68 9.61
C ILE A 215 -8.26 4.49 9.68
N GLN A 216 -9.54 4.76 9.94
CA GLN A 216 -10.58 3.74 9.96
C GLN A 216 -11.75 4.22 9.10
N TYR A 217 -12.25 3.39 8.19
CA TYR A 217 -13.42 3.72 7.37
C TYR A 217 -14.25 2.50 6.99
N SER A 218 -15.48 2.73 6.54
CA SER A 218 -16.38 1.71 5.97
C SER A 218 -17.14 2.31 4.81
N ILE A 219 -17.34 1.51 3.76
CA ILE A 219 -18.10 1.83 2.57
C ILE A 219 -19.38 1.01 2.58
N ASP A 220 -20.52 1.65 2.32
CA ASP A 220 -21.85 1.03 2.26
C ASP A 220 -22.28 0.26 3.53
N GLY A 221 -21.70 0.64 4.67
CA GLY A 221 -21.91 -0.06 5.94
C GLY A 221 -21.36 -1.49 5.94
N GLY A 222 -20.39 -1.77 5.05
CA GLY A 222 -19.61 -2.99 5.03
C GLY A 222 -18.60 -3.05 6.20
N ASP A 223 -17.65 -3.97 6.08
CA ASP A 223 -16.62 -4.17 7.10
C ASP A 223 -15.77 -2.90 7.30
N LEU A 224 -15.15 -2.80 8.48
CA LEU A 224 -14.28 -1.69 8.82
C LEU A 224 -12.88 -1.96 8.29
N GLU A 225 -12.40 -1.05 7.45
CA GLU A 225 -11.03 -1.00 7.00
C GLU A 225 -10.18 -0.21 8.00
N TYR A 226 -8.97 -0.69 8.27
CA TYR A 226 -8.05 -0.11 9.23
C TYR A 226 -6.65 0.02 8.64
N ILE A 227 -6.09 1.22 8.72
CA ILE A 227 -4.70 1.53 8.41
C ILE A 227 -4.06 1.99 9.72
N LEU A 228 -3.08 1.23 10.22
CA LEU A 228 -2.47 1.42 11.54
C LEU A 228 -0.98 1.81 11.47
N SER A 229 -0.38 1.72 10.28
CA SER A 229 1.00 2.16 10.01
C SER A 229 1.14 2.66 8.57
N GLY A 230 2.31 3.22 8.24
CA GLY A 230 2.60 3.74 6.89
C GLY A 230 1.82 5.01 6.50
N ILE A 231 1.17 5.68 7.46
CA ILE A 231 0.44 6.91 7.23
C ILE A 231 1.44 8.07 7.14
N THR A 232 1.31 8.89 6.10
CA THR A 232 2.10 10.11 5.90
C THR A 232 1.18 11.32 5.89
N VAL A 233 1.56 12.36 6.63
CA VAL A 233 0.84 13.63 6.69
C VAL A 233 1.70 14.73 6.09
N GLN A 234 1.23 15.37 5.03
CA GLN A 234 1.95 16.46 4.37
C GLN A 234 1.18 17.78 4.50
N GLU A 235 1.87 18.82 4.97
CA GLU A 235 1.32 20.16 5.11
C GLU A 235 1.90 21.12 4.06
N GLY A 236 1.01 21.89 3.44
CA GLY A 236 1.35 22.88 2.41
C GLY A 236 1.46 22.28 1.00
N GLY A 237 1.59 23.16 0.00
CA GLY A 237 1.57 22.77 -1.43
C GLY A 237 0.33 23.27 -2.15
N GLN A 238 -0.08 22.55 -3.20
CA GLN A 238 -1.31 22.85 -3.96
C GLN A 238 -2.56 22.56 -3.13
N PHE A 239 -2.47 21.62 -2.20
CA PHE A 239 -3.52 21.12 -1.33
C PHE A 239 -3.07 21.36 0.12
N GLY A 240 -3.85 22.08 0.92
CA GLY A 240 -3.38 22.63 2.21
C GLY A 240 -2.87 21.57 3.20
N LEU A 241 -3.58 20.45 3.33
CA LEU A 241 -3.23 19.28 4.14
C LEU A 241 -3.51 18.02 3.32
N GLU A 242 -2.58 17.08 3.31
CA GLU A 242 -2.73 15.76 2.68
C GLU A 242 -2.44 14.65 3.70
N ILE A 243 -3.30 13.63 3.73
CA ILE A 243 -3.13 12.42 4.53
C ILE A 243 -3.12 11.24 3.57
N GLN A 244 -2.01 10.52 3.56
CA GLN A 244 -1.67 9.54 2.54
C GLN A 244 -1.30 8.20 3.19
N TYR A 245 -1.80 7.14 2.57
CA TYR A 245 -1.36 5.78 2.73
C TYR A 245 -1.42 5.15 1.35
N PHE A 246 -0.30 4.60 0.91
CA PHE A 246 -0.23 3.78 -0.28
C PHE A 246 0.21 2.41 0.24
N GLY A 247 -0.66 1.41 0.17
CA GLY A 247 -0.29 0.04 0.48
C GLY A 247 0.84 -0.45 -0.42
N GLU A 248 1.26 -1.69 -0.25
CA GLU A 248 2.38 -2.24 -1.02
C GLU A 248 2.03 -2.56 -2.48
N ASP A 249 0.78 -2.35 -2.91
CA ASP A 249 0.35 -2.68 -4.27
C ASP A 249 0.94 -1.71 -5.31
N ASN A 250 2.13 -2.08 -5.81
CA ASN A 250 2.85 -1.42 -6.89
C ASN A 250 2.15 -1.54 -8.26
N ASN A 251 0.97 -2.15 -8.34
CA ASN A 251 0.23 -2.32 -9.59
C ASN A 251 -0.38 -1.05 -10.15
N ASN A 252 -0.19 0.09 -9.49
CA ASN A 252 -0.87 1.34 -9.82
C ASN A 252 -2.40 1.13 -9.96
N ASN A 253 -3.00 0.15 -9.28
CA ASN A 253 -4.44 -0.04 -9.29
C ASN A 253 -5.15 0.80 -8.21
N TRP A 254 -4.39 1.33 -7.24
CA TRP A 254 -4.91 2.16 -6.14
C TRP A 254 -6.06 1.46 -5.37
N ASP A 255 -6.04 0.12 -5.31
CA ASP A 255 -7.08 -0.68 -4.62
C ASP A 255 -6.85 -0.71 -3.09
N GLU A 256 -5.59 -0.61 -2.65
CA GLU A 256 -5.20 -0.53 -1.23
C GLU A 256 -4.50 0.81 -0.95
N CYS A 257 -5.27 1.89 -0.93
CA CYS A 257 -4.74 3.22 -0.63
C CYS A 257 -5.77 4.10 0.06
N PHE A 258 -5.26 5.14 0.70
CA PHE A 258 -6.04 6.22 1.26
C PHE A 258 -5.32 7.53 0.95
N TRP A 259 -5.94 8.42 0.18
CA TRP A 259 -5.36 9.73 -0.09
C TRP A 259 -6.43 10.79 0.01
N LEU A 260 -6.38 11.52 1.12
CA LEU A 260 -7.29 12.59 1.43
C LEU A 260 -6.56 13.94 1.36
N SER A 261 -7.20 14.89 0.71
CA SER A 261 -6.69 16.24 0.51
C SER A 261 -7.69 17.26 1.05
N ILE A 262 -7.21 18.23 1.83
CA ILE A 262 -8.02 19.31 2.41
C ILE A 262 -7.43 20.67 2.04
N ASN A 263 -8.21 21.52 1.39
CA ASN A 263 -7.86 22.92 1.22
C ASN A 263 -8.24 23.69 2.48
N LEU A 264 -7.31 23.83 3.43
CA LEU A 264 -7.57 24.44 4.73
C LEU A 264 -8.21 25.84 4.65
N ASN A 265 -9.19 26.09 5.51
CA ASN A 265 -9.92 27.36 5.58
C ASN A 265 -9.39 28.25 6.71
N PRO A 266 -8.64 29.33 6.39
CA PRO A 266 -8.06 30.20 7.40
C PRO A 266 -9.09 31.06 8.16
N ASN A 267 -10.37 31.02 7.74
CA ASN A 267 -11.45 31.68 8.49
C ASN A 267 -11.94 30.83 9.67
N TYR A 268 -11.61 29.54 9.70
CA TYR A 268 -11.87 28.69 10.85
C TYR A 268 -10.77 28.86 11.91
N PRO A 269 -11.11 28.86 13.21
CA PRO A 269 -10.11 28.83 14.27
C PRO A 269 -9.20 27.61 14.09
N ASN A 270 -7.89 27.83 13.93
CA ASN A 270 -6.91 26.77 13.66
C ASN A 270 -7.27 25.86 12.46
N ASN A 271 -8.00 26.37 11.47
CA ASN A 271 -8.57 25.59 10.36
C ASN A 271 -9.61 24.53 10.78
N GLU A 272 -9.94 24.40 12.07
CA GLU A 272 -10.86 23.40 12.61
C GLU A 272 -12.32 23.75 12.28
N GLY A 273 -12.98 22.86 11.56
CA GLY A 273 -14.34 23.09 11.10
C GLY A 273 -14.80 22.08 10.06
N GLU A 274 -15.94 22.38 9.48
CA GLU A 274 -16.61 21.54 8.48
C GLU A 274 -16.11 21.88 7.07
N TYR A 275 -15.70 20.85 6.33
CA TYR A 275 -15.28 20.90 4.94
C TYR A 275 -16.25 20.05 4.11
N GLN A 276 -16.68 20.61 2.98
CA GLN A 276 -17.57 19.94 2.04
C GLN A 276 -16.74 19.19 0.98
N TYR A 277 -17.27 18.08 0.48
CA TYR A 277 -16.60 17.35 -0.60
C TYR A 277 -16.54 18.16 -1.89
N GLY A 278 -15.33 18.29 -2.44
CA GLY A 278 -15.05 19.01 -3.68
C GLY A 278 -13.57 19.38 -3.82
N TYR A 279 -13.19 19.89 -4.98
CA TYR A 279 -11.81 20.32 -5.28
C TYR A 279 -11.68 21.85 -5.36
N GLY A 280 -12.66 22.58 -4.84
CA GLY A 280 -12.67 24.03 -4.72
C GLY A 280 -11.85 24.54 -3.53
N ASN A 281 -11.96 25.85 -3.31
CA ASN A 281 -11.36 26.47 -2.12
C ASN A 281 -12.13 26.06 -0.88
N TYR A 282 -11.44 25.69 0.20
CA TYR A 282 -12.07 25.37 1.48
C TYR A 282 -12.93 24.09 1.45
N GLU A 283 -12.57 23.17 0.58
CA GLU A 283 -13.20 21.86 0.37
C GLU A 283 -12.17 20.74 0.56
N PHE A 284 -12.64 19.49 0.63
CA PHE A 284 -11.78 18.31 0.70
C PHE A 284 -12.15 17.31 -0.40
N GLY A 285 -11.21 16.44 -0.78
CA GLY A 285 -11.47 15.38 -1.73
C GLY A 285 -10.56 14.18 -1.54
N PHE A 286 -11.01 13.05 -2.10
CA PHE A 286 -10.17 11.86 -2.28
C PHE A 286 -9.37 12.02 -3.57
N ILE A 287 -8.10 11.64 -3.55
CA ILE A 287 -7.19 11.79 -4.67
C ILE A 287 -6.97 10.43 -5.32
N GLU A 288 -6.92 10.41 -6.66
CA GLU A 288 -6.58 9.21 -7.45
C GLU A 288 -7.41 7.98 -7.09
N THR A 289 -8.68 8.22 -6.74
CA THR A 289 -9.67 7.18 -6.42
C THR A 289 -9.43 6.43 -5.09
N CYS A 290 -8.60 6.99 -4.20
CA CYS A 290 -8.27 6.42 -2.89
C CYS A 290 -9.08 7.01 -1.72
N PRO A 291 -9.90 6.26 -0.97
CA PRO A 291 -10.23 4.84 -1.13
C PRO A 291 -11.50 4.62 -1.99
N VAL A 292 -12.10 5.70 -2.49
CA VAL A 292 -13.36 5.66 -3.23
C VAL A 292 -13.26 6.47 -4.51
N TYR A 293 -14.17 6.15 -5.45
CA TYR A 293 -14.26 6.83 -6.74
C TYR A 293 -15.58 7.60 -6.96
N PRO A 294 -15.80 8.75 -6.28
CA PRO A 294 -16.97 9.58 -6.53
C PRO A 294 -16.94 10.24 -7.91
N ASP A 295 -18.06 10.23 -8.62
CA ASP A 295 -18.25 11.08 -9.81
C ASP A 295 -18.24 12.55 -9.37
N TYR A 296 -17.20 13.26 -9.79
CA TYR A 296 -17.03 14.67 -9.47
C TYR A 296 -18.17 15.57 -9.98
N ASN A 297 -18.93 15.15 -10.98
CA ASN A 297 -20.07 15.91 -11.50
C ASN A 297 -21.40 15.57 -10.80
N ALA A 298 -21.40 14.55 -9.94
CA ALA A 298 -22.57 14.16 -9.18
C ALA A 298 -22.73 15.03 -7.93
N ASN A 299 -23.94 14.99 -7.35
CA ASN A 299 -24.22 15.64 -6.08
C ASN A 299 -23.72 14.74 -4.93
N ASN A 300 -22.43 14.85 -4.62
CA ASN A 300 -21.81 14.17 -3.49
C ASN A 300 -22.03 15.00 -2.22
N GLU A 301 -22.43 14.34 -1.14
CA GLU A 301 -22.80 14.95 0.14
C GLU A 301 -21.94 14.37 1.27
N ILE A 302 -20.65 14.13 0.99
CA ILE A 302 -19.67 13.74 2.02
C ILE A 302 -19.21 15.01 2.75
N ILE A 303 -19.24 14.95 4.08
CA ILE A 303 -18.81 16.03 4.97
C ILE A 303 -17.62 15.54 5.76
N LEU A 304 -16.62 16.40 5.94
CA LEU A 304 -15.46 16.17 6.78
C LEU A 304 -15.43 17.20 7.90
N ASN A 305 -15.31 16.75 9.15
CA ASN A 305 -15.09 17.58 10.32
C ASN A 305 -13.63 17.47 10.76
N LEU A 306 -12.87 18.56 10.60
CA LEU A 306 -11.54 18.68 11.15
C LEU A 306 -11.67 19.15 12.61
N ASN A 307 -11.62 18.20 13.54
CA ASN A 307 -11.90 18.41 14.96
C ASN A 307 -10.68 18.93 15.73
N SER A 308 -9.49 18.50 15.33
CA SER A 308 -8.21 18.99 15.82
C SER A 308 -7.26 19.07 14.64
N TYR A 309 -6.51 20.17 14.53
CA TYR A 309 -5.46 20.33 13.52
C TYR A 309 -4.05 20.43 14.14
N GLY A 310 -3.95 20.35 15.47
CA GLY A 310 -2.68 20.53 16.17
C GLY A 310 -2.06 21.92 15.97
N THR A 311 -0.93 22.20 16.62
CA THR A 311 -0.23 23.50 16.54
C THR A 311 1.24 23.36 16.18
N THR A 312 1.85 22.21 16.44
CA THR A 312 3.24 21.89 16.14
C THR A 312 3.37 20.50 15.53
N ILE A 313 4.49 20.24 14.85
CA ILE A 313 4.90 18.89 14.40
C ILE A 313 4.80 17.92 15.59
N GLY A 314 4.16 16.77 15.37
CA GLY A 314 3.86 15.75 16.37
C GLY A 314 2.55 15.94 17.13
N ASP A 315 1.86 17.07 16.98
CA ASP A 315 0.49 17.23 17.51
C ASP A 315 -0.51 16.43 16.65
N TYR A 316 -1.61 16.02 17.27
CA TYR A 316 -2.65 15.24 16.62
C TYR A 316 -3.55 16.06 15.71
N ILE A 317 -3.86 15.47 14.56
CA ILE A 317 -4.97 15.79 13.67
C ILE A 317 -6.06 14.75 13.90
N ASP A 318 -7.26 15.24 14.22
CA ASP A 318 -8.44 14.41 14.43
C ASP A 318 -9.51 14.79 13.41
N ILE A 319 -9.97 13.82 12.64
CA ILE A 319 -11.00 14.00 11.61
C ILE A 319 -12.08 12.93 11.78
N ASP A 320 -13.33 13.34 11.64
CA ASP A 320 -14.40 12.41 11.25
C ASP A 320 -14.98 12.84 9.91
N PHE A 321 -15.38 11.88 9.10
CA PHE A 321 -16.01 12.16 7.82
C PHE A 321 -17.11 11.16 7.51
N GLY A 322 -18.07 11.59 6.71
CA GLY A 322 -19.04 10.69 6.13
C GLY A 322 -20.15 11.37 5.35
N GLY A 323 -20.89 10.54 4.61
CA GLY A 323 -22.00 10.97 3.80
C GLY A 323 -22.22 10.06 2.61
N SER A 324 -23.04 10.53 1.67
CA SER A 324 -23.36 9.78 0.45
C SER A 324 -22.62 10.35 -0.76
N TYR A 325 -22.27 9.48 -1.70
CA TYR A 325 -21.69 9.85 -2.98
C TYR A 325 -22.26 8.98 -4.10
N PHE A 326 -22.01 9.36 -5.35
CA PHE A 326 -22.34 8.53 -6.51
C PHE A 326 -21.06 8.09 -7.22
N ASP A 327 -21.02 6.84 -7.69
CA ASP A 327 -19.95 6.40 -8.59
C ASP A 327 -20.16 6.96 -10.02
N TYR A 328 -19.21 6.70 -10.93
CA TYR A 328 -19.29 7.10 -12.34
C TYR A 328 -20.40 6.40 -13.13
N GLN A 329 -21.03 5.37 -12.60
CA GLN A 329 -22.21 4.72 -13.17
C GLN A 329 -23.51 5.32 -12.61
N GLY A 330 -23.43 6.25 -11.67
CA GLY A 330 -24.56 6.88 -10.99
C GLY A 330 -25.18 5.99 -9.90
N ASN A 331 -24.49 4.96 -9.42
CA ASN A 331 -24.93 4.16 -8.29
C ASN A 331 -24.66 4.91 -6.98
N PRO A 332 -25.61 4.92 -6.04
CA PRO A 332 -25.43 5.57 -4.75
C PRO A 332 -24.58 4.71 -3.81
N HIS A 333 -23.66 5.36 -3.10
CA HIS A 333 -22.81 4.77 -2.08
C HIS A 333 -22.79 5.65 -0.83
N THR A 334 -22.30 5.09 0.27
CA THR A 334 -22.01 5.82 1.51
C THR A 334 -20.61 5.52 2.01
N ILE A 335 -20.00 6.49 2.67
CA ILE A 335 -18.72 6.31 3.36
C ILE A 335 -18.81 6.95 4.74
N THR A 336 -18.18 6.33 5.72
CA THR A 336 -17.96 6.90 7.06
C THR A 336 -16.58 6.53 7.54
N GLY A 337 -15.88 7.43 8.21
CA GLY A 337 -14.58 7.13 8.78
C GLY A 337 -14.09 8.14 9.80
N VAL A 338 -13.00 7.78 10.45
CA VAL A 338 -12.27 8.57 11.44
C VAL A 338 -10.79 8.49 11.14
N ILE A 339 -10.07 9.59 11.39
CA ILE A 339 -8.63 9.67 11.22
C ILE A 339 -8.06 10.29 12.50
N HIS A 340 -7.04 9.64 13.05
CA HIS A 340 -6.25 10.11 14.17
C HIS A 340 -4.78 9.97 13.77
N VAL A 341 -4.12 11.07 13.44
CA VAL A 341 -2.74 11.06 12.91
C VAL A 341 -1.93 12.19 13.51
N LYS A 342 -0.61 12.14 13.42
CA LYS A 342 0.27 13.22 13.86
C LYS A 342 0.69 14.08 12.68
N ARG A 343 1.06 15.31 12.98
CA ARG A 343 1.68 16.22 12.00
C ARG A 343 3.13 15.84 11.76
N ASP A 344 3.51 15.58 10.52
CA ASP A 344 4.89 15.19 10.20
C ASP A 344 5.82 16.36 9.89
N ASN A 345 5.32 17.51 9.40
CA ASN A 345 6.19 18.57 8.87
C ASN A 345 5.79 20.03 9.11
#